data_AF-A0A6B3IC29-F1
#
_entry.id   AF-A0A6B3IC29-F1
#
_cell.length_a   1.000
_cell.length_b   1.000
_cell.length_c   1.000
_cell.angle_alpha   90.00
_cell.angle_beta   90.00
_cell.angle_gamma   90.00
#
_symmetry.space_group_name_H-M   'P 1'
#
loop_
_entity.id
_entity.type
_entity.pdbx_description
1 polymer ?
#
loop_
_entity_poly.entity_id
_entity_poly.type
_entity_poly.pdbx_seq_one_letter_code
_entity_poly.pdbx_strand_id
1 'polypeptide(L)' 'MGPRTIRVGVLGCAEIARRRMLPAFAACPDTEVVAVASRDTARAAEFAAPYGARPVRGYAGLL' A
#
# COMPACT_ATOMS: atom_id res chain seq x y z
N MET A 1 -12.16 0.69 -24.05
CA MET A 1 -12.26 1.00 -22.61
C MET A 1 -10.96 0.48 -22.00
N GLY A 2 -9.99 1.35 -21.70
CA GLY A 2 -8.71 0.91 -21.15
C GLY A 2 -8.89 0.21 -19.80
N PRO A 3 -7.93 -0.62 -19.36
CA PRO A 3 -8.03 -1.30 -18.07
C PRO A 3 -8.24 -0.28 -16.95
N ARG A 4 -9.27 -0.49 -16.14
CA ARG A 4 -9.54 0.37 -14.96
C ARG A 4 -8.79 -0.20 -13.78
N THR A 5 -7.54 0.23 -13.62
CA THR A 5 -6.72 -0.14 -12.48
C THR A 5 -7.33 0.40 -11.19
N ILE A 6 -7.55 -0.48 -10.22
CA ILE A 6 -8.01 -0.14 -8.88
C ILE A 6 -6.83 0.34 -8.05
N ARG A 7 -6.93 1.57 -7.52
CA ARG A 7 -5.92 2.15 -6.63
C ARG A 7 -6.15 1.67 -5.21
N VAL A 8 -5.15 1.01 -4.64
CA VAL A 8 -5.19 0.38 -3.32
C VAL A 8 -4.40 1.21 -2.32
N GLY A 9 -5.06 1.62 -1.24
CA GLY A 9 -4.43 2.16 -0.05
C GLY A 9 -4.44 1.12 1.06
N VAL A 10 -3.30 0.89 1.72
CA VAL A 10 -3.18 -0.09 2.81
C VAL A 10 -3.09 0.62 4.15
N LEU A 11 -4.04 0.36 5.04
CA LEU A 11 -4.05 0.84 6.43
C LEU A 11 -3.36 -0.19 7.35
N GLY A 12 -2.15 0.13 7.79
CA GLY A 12 -1.39 -0.65 8.76
C GLY A 12 -0.31 -1.56 8.14
N CYS A 13 0.80 -1.69 8.85
CA CYS A 13 1.99 -2.45 8.44
C CYS A 13 2.09 -3.79 9.17
N ALA A 14 1.03 -4.60 9.17
CA ALA A 14 1.05 -5.94 9.78
C ALA A 14 1.83 -6.94 8.91
N GLU A 15 2.33 -8.03 9.51
CA GLU A 15 3.07 -9.06 8.76
C GLU A 15 2.24 -9.69 7.64
N ILE A 16 0.91 -9.78 7.80
CA ILE A 16 0.01 -10.24 6.73
C ILE A 16 0.02 -9.28 5.52
N ALA A 17 0.12 -7.97 5.77
CA ALA A 17 0.21 -6.98 4.70
C ALA A 17 1.52 -7.15 3.92
N ARG A 18 2.65 -7.32 4.64
CA ARG A 18 3.98 -7.52 4.05
C ARG A 18 4.09 -8.81 3.24
N ARG A 19 3.65 -9.93 3.82
CA ARG A 19 3.91 -11.26 3.27
C ARG A 19 2.89 -11.71 2.25
N ARG A 20 1.67 -11.15 2.28
CA ARG A 20 0.56 -11.64 1.44
C ARG A 20 -0.14 -10.54 0.66
N MET A 21 -0.70 -9.53 1.33
CA MET A 21 -1.58 -8.57 0.65
C MET A 21 -0.82 -7.69 -0.35
N LEU A 22 0.25 -7.02 0.09
CA LEU A 22 1.02 -6.13 -0.78
C LEU A 22 1.63 -6.87 -1.99
N PRO A 23 2.26 -8.06 -1.84
CA PRO A 23 2.69 -8.84 -2.99
C PRO A 23 1.55 -9.26 -3.92
N ALA A 24 0.38 -9.63 -3.39
CA ALA A 24 -0.76 -10.04 -4.20
C ALA A 24 -1.33 -8.90 -5.05
N PHE A 25 -1.46 -7.69 -4.48
CA PHE A 25 -1.87 -6.51 -5.24
C PHE A 25 -0.82 -6.13 -6.29
N ALA A 26 0.46 -6.14 -5.93
CA ALA A 26 1.53 -5.82 -6.89
C ALA A 26 1.60 -6.81 -8.07
N ALA A 27 1.21 -8.07 -7.87
CA ALA A 27 1.16 -9.09 -8.91
C ALA A 27 -0.12 -9.03 -9.77
N CYS A 28 -1.15 -8.30 -9.35
CA CYS A 28 -2.41 -8.21 -10.07
C CYS A 28 -2.38 -7.01 -11.05
N PRO A 29 -2.53 -7.24 -12.37
CA PRO A 29 -2.41 -6.18 -13.37
C PRO A 29 -3.53 -5.12 -13.27
N ASP A 30 -4.65 -5.47 -12.63
CA ASP A 30 -5.79 -4.60 -12.44
C ASP A 30 -5.72 -3.78 -11.14
N THR A 31 -4.61 -3.86 -10.38
CA THR A 31 -4.45 -3.10 -9.13
C THR A 31 -3.10 -2.38 -9.04
N GLU A 32 -3.10 -1.27 -8.31
CA GLU A 32 -1.89 -0.48 -8.03
C GLU A 32 -1.88 -0.09 -6.55
N VAL A 33 -0.81 -0.44 -5.83
CA VAL A 33 -0.63 0.01 -4.45
C VAL A 33 -0.10 1.44 -4.47
N VAL A 34 -0.96 2.41 -4.17
CA VAL A 34 -0.61 3.83 -4.28
C VAL A 34 -0.18 4.45 -2.95
N ALA A 35 -0.55 3.84 -1.82
CA ALA A 35 -0.19 4.36 -0.51
C ALA A 35 -0.25 3.31 0.61
N VAL A 36 0.63 3.47 1.61
CA VAL A 36 0.64 2.65 2.84
C VAL A 36 0.67 3.58 4.04
N ALA A 37 -0.28 3.40 4.95
CA ALA A 37 -0.41 4.20 6.16
C ALA A 37 -0.05 3.43 7.41
N SER A 38 0.64 4.09 8.35
CA SER A 38 0.92 3.54 9.68
C SER A 38 1.03 4.65 10.71
N ARG A 39 0.79 4.30 11.97
CA ARG A 39 1.08 5.20 13.11
C ARG A 39 2.58 5.52 13.23
N ASP A 40 3.40 4.59 12.76
CA ASP A 40 4.85 4.74 12.63
C ASP A 40 5.21 5.08 11.18
N THR A 41 5.76 6.28 10.97
CA THR A 41 6.16 6.79 9.65
C THR A 41 7.28 5.98 9.00
N ALA A 42 8.26 5.52 9.78
CA ALA A 42 9.38 4.75 9.27
C ALA A 42 8.89 3.38 8.77
N ARG A 43 7.98 2.76 9.52
CA ARG A 43 7.34 1.51 9.12
C ARG A 43 6.46 1.68 7.88
N ALA A 44 5.77 2.81 7.74
CA ALA A 44 5.01 3.13 6.53
C ALA A 44 5.94 3.20 5.30
N ALA A 45 7.08 3.88 5.43
CA ALA A 45 8.08 4.00 4.38
C ALA A 45 8.69 2.65 3.98
N GLU A 46 9.05 1.81 4.94
CA GLU A 46 9.59 0.47 4.68
C GLU A 46 8.60 -0.38 3.84
N PHE A 47 7.31 -0.33 4.18
CA PHE A 47 6.29 -1.13 3.49
C PHE A 47 5.90 -0.56 2.13
N ALA A 48 6.02 0.76 1.95
CA ALA A 48 5.65 1.44 0.71
C ALA A 48 6.75 1.37 -0.35
N ALA A 49 8.02 1.40 0.06
CA ALA A 49 9.18 1.49 -0.82
C ALA A 49 9.25 0.42 -1.93
N PRO A 50 8.99 -0.89 -1.66
CA PRO A 50 9.06 -1.92 -2.71
C PRO A 50 8.05 -1.73 -3.85
N TYR A 51 7.01 -0.93 -3.62
CA TYR A 51 5.89 -0.75 -4.54
C TYR A 51 5.84 0.66 -5.13
N GLY A 52 6.80 1.54 -4.81
CA GLY A 52 6.74 2.96 -5.20
C GLY A 52 5.55 3.71 -4.60
N ALA A 53 4.93 3.16 -3.57
CA ALA A 53 3.74 3.71 -2.95
C ALA A 53 4.09 4.91 -2.04
N ARG A 54 3.12 5.79 -1.80
CA ARG A 54 3.28 6.91 -0.88
C ARG A 54 3.19 6.44 0.58
N PRO A 55 4.20 6.65 1.43
CA PRO A 55 4.05 6.42 2.86
C PRO A 55 3.20 7.52 3.49
N VAL A 56 2.31 7.12 4.40
CA VAL A 56 1.37 8.02 5.06
C VAL A 56 1.47 7.85 6.58
N ARG A 57 1.63 8.97 7.29
CA ARG A 57 1.59 8.98 8.76
C ARG A 57 0.15 9.05 9.24
N GLY A 58 -0.22 8.10 10.09
CA GLY A 58 -1.57 7.97 10.63
C GLY A 58 -2.59 7.54 9.57
N TYR A 59 -3.74 7.05 10.02
CA TYR A 59 -4.76 6.50 9.12
C TYR A 59 -5.60 7.59 8.44
N ALA A 60 -5.81 8.72 9.12
CA ALA A 60 -6.58 9.85 8.57
C ALA A 60 -5.93 10.48 7.33
N GLY A 61 -4.60 10.40 7.18
CA GLY A 61 -3.92 10.93 5.99
C GLY A 61 -4.08 10.06 4.72
N LEU A 62 -4.75 8.92 4.83
CA LEU A 62 -5.00 7.98 3.74
C LEU A 62 -6.45 8.03 3.23
N LEU A 63 -7.39 8.48 4.06
CA LEU A 63 -8.82 8.62 3.76
C LEU A 63 -9.10 9.99 3.14
#